data_AF-A0A916AS93-F1
#
_entry.id   AF-A0A916AS93-F1
#
_cell.length_a   1.000
_cell.length_b   1.000
_cell.length_c   1.000
_cell.angle_alpha   90.00
_cell.angle_beta   90.00
_cell.angle_gamma   90.00
#
_symmetry.space_group_name_H-M   'P 1'
#
loop_
_entity.id
_entity.type
_entity.pdbx_description
1 polymer ?
#
loop_
_entity_poly.entity_id
_entity_poly.type
_entity_poly.pdbx_seq_one_letter_code
_entity_poly.pdbx_strand_id
1 'polypeptide(L)'
;MAFVLANTATKNQALYAFEPSLSLESVEFKTVRLEHVHYDHDGNILVDSDTLKEFEVLGIPVFERKSSAKQFLVGLNLVGKAKYVGVRYKRAFEHQYTDLGLFSSWTELNR
;
A
#
# COMPACT_ATOMS: atom_id res chain seq x y z
N MET A 1 -4.88 9.04 -1.39
CA MET A 1 -4.54 7.73 -0.76
C MET A 1 -4.83 6.67 -1.80
N ALA A 2 -3.92 5.71 -2.00
CA ALA A 2 -4.08 4.63 -2.97
C ALA A 2 -4.27 3.29 -2.26
N PHE A 3 -4.54 2.23 -3.00
CA PHE A 3 -4.84 0.90 -2.47
C PHE A 3 -4.11 -0.18 -3.25
N VAL A 4 -3.65 -1.20 -2.53
CA VAL A 4 -3.15 -2.46 -3.09
C VAL A 4 -3.93 -3.63 -2.52
N LEU A 5 -3.81 -4.78 -3.17
CA LEU A 5 -4.50 -6.00 -2.79
C LEU A 5 -3.52 -6.92 -2.06
N ALA A 6 -3.81 -7.22 -0.80
CA ALA A 6 -3.03 -8.17 -0.01
C ALA A 6 -3.80 -9.47 0.23
N ASN A 7 -3.09 -10.58 0.37
CA ASN A 7 -3.69 -11.86 0.73
C ASN A 7 -4.18 -11.83 2.19
N THR A 8 -5.42 -12.26 2.43
CA THR A 8 -6.03 -12.32 3.77
C THR A 8 -5.34 -13.31 4.70
N ALA A 9 -4.71 -14.35 4.16
CA ALA A 9 -4.01 -15.38 4.94
C ALA A 9 -2.71 -14.89 5.60
N THR A 10 -2.16 -13.75 5.17
CA THR A 10 -0.91 -13.20 5.72
C THR A 10 -1.17 -11.85 6.38
N LYS A 11 -0.40 -11.50 7.43
CA LYS A 11 -0.46 -10.19 8.11
C LYS A 11 0.10 -9.07 7.21
N ASN A 12 -0.62 -8.71 6.14
CA ASN A 12 -0.32 -7.65 5.17
C ASN A 12 0.97 -7.83 4.35
N GLN A 13 1.73 -8.91 4.58
CA GLN A 13 3.05 -9.11 4.00
C GLN A 13 3.06 -9.63 2.57
N ALA A 14 1.99 -10.30 2.12
CA ALA A 14 1.91 -10.84 0.77
C ALA A 14 0.90 -10.05 -0.07
N LEU A 15 1.39 -9.37 -1.11
CA LEU A 15 0.59 -8.63 -2.08
C LEU A 15 0.33 -9.46 -3.32
N TYR A 16 -0.82 -9.25 -3.95
CA TYR A 16 -1.10 -9.80 -5.26
C TYR A 16 -0.35 -8.99 -6.31
N ALA A 17 0.50 -9.68 -7.04
CA ALA A 17 1.23 -9.21 -8.22
C ALA A 17 0.65 -9.88 -9.45
N PHE A 18 0.61 -9.13 -10.55
CA PHE A 18 0.02 -9.55 -11.81
C PHE A 18 1.06 -9.41 -12.90
N GLU A 19 1.24 -10.48 -13.67
CA GLU A 19 2.03 -10.42 -14.88
C GLU A 19 1.16 -9.70 -15.94
N PRO A 20 1.69 -8.71 -16.67
CA PRO A 20 1.02 -8.17 -17.84
C PRO A 20 1.03 -9.24 -18.94
N SER A 21 0.12 -10.20 -18.88
CA SER A 21 -0.10 -11.16 -19.97
C SER A 21 -0.72 -10.43 -21.16
N LEU A 22 -0.23 -10.72 -22.37
CA LEU A 22 -0.75 -10.17 -23.62
C LEU A 22 -2.15 -10.71 -23.97
N SER A 23 -2.61 -11.78 -23.30
CA SER A 23 -3.91 -12.40 -23.52
C SER A 23 -4.91 -12.01 -22.42
N LEU A 24 -6.00 -11.36 -22.83
CA LEU A 24 -7.16 -11.02 -21.98
C LEU A 24 -7.92 -12.26 -21.45
N GLU A 25 -7.58 -13.46 -21.91
CA GLU A 25 -8.27 -14.71 -21.56
C GLU A 25 -7.86 -15.26 -20.20
N SER A 26 -6.66 -14.92 -19.71
CA SER A 26 -6.20 -15.35 -18.39
C SER A 26 -5.23 -14.34 -17.80
N VAL A 27 -5.66 -13.70 -16.71
CA VAL A 27 -4.78 -12.88 -15.88
C VAL A 27 -4.07 -13.82 -14.90
N GLU A 28 -2.77 -14.03 -15.10
CA GLU A 28 -1.95 -14.76 -14.16
C GLU A 28 -1.55 -13.85 -12.99
N PHE A 29 -1.69 -14.38 -11.78
CA PHE A 29 -1.34 -13.65 -10.56
C PHE A 29 -0.53 -14.52 -9.61
N LYS A 30 0.36 -13.88 -8.89
CA LYS A 30 1.20 -14.50 -7.85
C LYS A 30 1.15 -13.65 -6.58
N THR A 31 1.42 -14.26 -5.45
CA THR A 31 1.61 -13.51 -4.20
C THR A 31 3.08 -13.23 -3.99
N VAL A 32 3.45 -11.97 -3.94
CA VAL A 32 4.82 -11.50 -3.67
C VAL A 32 4.92 -10.93 -2.26
N ARG A 33 6.08 -11.09 -1.64
CA ARG A 33 6.40 -10.46 -0.36
C ARG A 33 7.34 -9.29 -0.60
N LEU A 34 7.10 -8.20 0.10
CA LEU A 34 7.98 -7.04 0.10
C LEU A 34 9.04 -7.22 1.18
N GLU A 35 10.30 -7.00 0.85
CA GLU A 35 11.42 -7.19 1.78
C GLU A 35 11.63 -5.97 2.70
N HIS A 36 11.31 -4.76 2.21
CA HIS A 36 11.64 -3.51 2.88
C HIS A 36 10.43 -2.56 2.99
N VAL A 37 9.35 -3.02 3.62
CA VAL A 37 8.14 -2.21 3.78
C VAL A 37 7.89 -1.77 5.22
N HIS A 38 7.52 -0.50 5.36
CA HIS A 38 7.04 0.08 6.61
C HIS A 38 5.52 0.18 6.60
N TYR A 39 4.92 -0.02 7.77
CA TYR A 39 3.48 0.13 7.98
C TYR A 39 3.20 1.25 8.96
N ASP A 40 2.11 1.99 8.75
CA ASP A 40 1.56 2.87 9.78
C ASP A 40 0.75 2.07 10.84
N HIS A 41 0.28 2.76 11.87
CA HIS A 41 -0.52 2.16 12.95
C HIS A 41 -1.83 1.53 12.46
N ASP A 42 -2.37 2.00 11.34
CA ASP A 42 -3.59 1.47 10.71
C ASP A 42 -3.28 0.27 9.79
N GLY A 43 -2.01 -0.09 9.63
CA GLY A 43 -1.55 -1.17 8.77
C GLY A 43 -1.49 -0.82 7.28
N ASN A 44 -1.51 0.47 6.93
CA ASN A 44 -1.25 0.95 5.57
C ASN A 44 0.24 0.89 5.27
N ILE A 45 0.60 0.65 4.01
CA ILE A 45 1.98 0.65 3.55
C ILE A 45 2.43 2.10 3.36
N LEU A 46 3.55 2.44 4.01
CA LEU A 46 4.28 3.68 3.80
C LEU A 46 5.26 3.47 2.65
N VAL A 47 5.08 4.19 1.56
CA VAL A 47 5.91 4.07 0.35
C VAL A 47 6.82 5.28 0.18
N ASP A 48 8.03 5.01 -0.30
CA ASP A 48 8.95 5.98 -0.89
C ASP A 48 9.15 5.70 -2.39
N SER A 49 10.10 6.39 -3.04
CA SER A 49 10.41 6.17 -4.45
C SER A 49 10.86 4.75 -4.75
N ASP A 50 11.63 4.14 -3.84
CA ASP A 50 12.22 2.83 -4.05
C ASP A 50 11.16 1.74 -3.91
N THR A 51 10.27 1.88 -2.93
CA THR A 51 9.13 0.98 -2.74
C THR A 51 8.15 1.05 -3.91
N LEU A 52 7.92 2.25 -4.48
CA LEU A 52 7.09 2.41 -5.68
C LEU A 52 7.71 1.71 -6.89
N LYS A 53 9.03 1.80 -7.06
CA LYS A 53 9.75 1.09 -8.12
C LYS A 53 9.68 -0.42 -7.94
N GLU A 54 9.78 -0.91 -6.69
CA GLU A 54 9.57 -2.33 -6.37
C GLU A 54 8.17 -2.80 -6.77
N PHE A 55 7.12 -1.98 -6.56
CA PHE A 55 5.76 -2.32 -6.98
C PHE A 55 5.64 -2.49 -8.48
N GLU A 56 6.24 -1.57 -9.24
CA GLU A 56 6.24 -1.62 -10.70
C GLU A 56 6.97 -2.87 -11.22
N VAL A 57 8.16 -3.15 -10.69
CA VAL A 57 8.97 -4.33 -11.06
C VAL A 57 8.28 -5.64 -10.71
N LEU A 58 7.61 -5.70 -9.57
CA LEU A 58 6.88 -6.89 -9.14
C LEU A 58 5.50 -7.03 -9.80
N GLY A 59 5.04 -6.02 -10.55
CA GLY A 59 3.71 -6.02 -11.16
C GLY A 59 2.57 -5.87 -10.15
N ILE A 60 2.79 -5.14 -9.05
CA ILE A 60 1.77 -4.88 -8.03
C ILE A 60 0.88 -3.72 -8.50
N PRO A 61 -0.43 -3.94 -8.73
CA PRO A 61 -1.33 -2.91 -9.20
C PRO A 61 -1.70 -1.97 -8.06
N VAL A 62 -1.54 -0.69 -8.31
CA VAL A 62 -1.92 0.39 -7.39
C VAL A 62 -3.22 1.02 -7.89
N PHE A 63 -4.24 0.99 -7.05
CA PHE A 63 -5.56 1.54 -7.36
C PHE A 63 -5.74 2.87 -6.64
N GLU A 64 -6.06 3.93 -7.39
CA GLU A 64 -6.39 5.23 -6.78
C GLU A 64 -7.68 5.20 -5.97
N ARG A 65 -8.62 4.32 -6.34
CA ARG A 65 -9.94 4.20 -5.72
C ARG A 65 -10.20 2.78 -5.27
N LYS A 66 -10.80 2.65 -4.07
CA LYS A 66 -11.25 1.36 -3.52
C LYS A 66 -12.30 0.67 -4.40
N SER A 67 -13.13 1.44 -5.11
CA SER A 67 -14.12 0.91 -6.05
C SER A 67 -13.48 0.19 -7.24
N SER A 68 -12.40 0.75 -7.80
CA SER A 68 -11.64 0.13 -8.89
C SER A 68 -10.97 -1.16 -8.43
N ALA A 69 -10.36 -1.16 -7.24
CA ALA A 69 -9.79 -2.37 -6.64
C ALA A 69 -10.86 -3.46 -6.43
N LYS A 70 -12.07 -3.08 -6.02
CA LYS A 70 -13.20 -4.01 -5.84
C LYS A 70 -13.64 -4.63 -7.16
N GLN A 71 -13.79 -3.84 -8.22
CA GLN A 71 -14.15 -4.36 -9.55
C GLN A 71 -13.11 -5.34 -10.07
N PHE A 72 -11.83 -5.01 -9.88
CA PHE A 72 -10.72 -5.88 -10.26
C PHE A 72 -10.74 -7.22 -9.51
N LEU A 73 -10.97 -7.21 -8.20
CA LEU A 73 -11.12 -8.45 -7.41
C LEU A 73 -12.29 -9.32 -7.84
N VAL A 74 -13.43 -8.72 -8.20
CA VAL A 74 -14.60 -9.44 -8.69
C VAL A 74 -14.30 -10.11 -10.01
N GLY A 75 -13.64 -9.41 -10.94
CA GLY A 75 -13.22 -9.97 -12.22
C GLY A 75 -12.28 -11.19 -12.09
N LEU A 76 -11.49 -11.24 -11.03
CA LEU A 76 -10.51 -12.30 -10.76
C LEU A 76 -11.03 -13.41 -9.81
N ASN A 77 -12.28 -13.32 -9.35
CA ASN A 77 -12.86 -14.23 -8.37
C ASN A 77 -12.02 -14.38 -7.08
N LEU A 78 -11.37 -13.29 -6.65
CA LEU A 78 -10.54 -13.23 -5.44
C LEU A 78 -11.30 -12.71 -4.20
N VAL A 79 -12.63 -12.63 -4.30
CA VAL A 79 -13.51 -12.16 -3.23
C VAL A 79 -13.35 -13.05 -1.99
N GLY A 80 -13.05 -12.44 -0.84
CA GLY A 80 -12.81 -13.14 0.43
C GLY A 80 -11.38 -13.64 0.66
N LYS A 81 -10.55 -13.70 -0.40
CA LYS A 81 -9.12 -14.07 -0.32
C LYS A 81 -8.17 -12.87 -0.33
N ALA A 82 -8.72 -11.69 -0.57
CA ALA A 82 -7.97 -10.45 -0.64
C ALA A 82 -8.54 -9.38 0.29
N LYS A 83 -7.64 -8.55 0.84
CA LYS A 83 -7.94 -7.35 1.60
C LYS A 83 -7.34 -6.13 0.92
N TYR A 84 -7.96 -4.98 1.17
CA TYR A 84 -7.46 -3.70 0.71
C TYR A 84 -6.48 -3.18 1.73
N VAL A 85 -5.25 -2.90 1.29
CA VAL A 85 -4.25 -2.22 2.11
C VAL A 85 -4.05 -0.83 1.53
N GLY A 86 -4.16 0.19 2.38
CA GLY A 86 -3.91 1.57 1.94
C GLY A 86 -2.42 1.77 1.65
N VAL A 87 -2.13 2.64 0.70
CA VAL A 87 -0.79 3.08 0.34
C VAL A 87 -0.72 4.59 0.55
N ARG A 88 0.25 5.01 1.37
CA ARG A 88 0.50 6.40 1.73
C ARG A 88 1.95 6.75 1.47
N TYR A 89 2.18 7.95 0.92
CA TYR A 89 3.54 8.42 0.68
C TYR A 89 4.20 8.82 2.00
N LYS A 90 5.39 8.26 2.29
CA LYS A 90 6.07 8.41 3.58
C LYS A 90 6.30 9.88 3.97
N ARG A 91 6.74 10.71 3.03
CA ARG A 91 6.92 12.16 3.29
C ARG A 91 5.63 12.85 3.71
N ALA A 92 4.51 12.52 3.07
CA ALA A 92 3.22 13.12 3.41
C ALA A 92 2.73 12.67 4.80
N PHE A 93 3.03 11.43 5.19
CA PHE A 93 2.76 10.92 6.53
C PHE A 93 3.62 11.62 7.58
N GLU A 94 4.94 11.73 7.37
CA GLU A 94 5.87 12.41 8.30
C GLU A 94 5.50 13.89 8.51
N HIS A 95 5.12 14.60 7.45
CA HIS A 95 4.65 15.99 7.56
C HIS A 95 3.43 16.15 8.48
N GLN A 96 2.48 15.20 8.50
CA GLN A 96 1.32 15.26 9.40
C GLN A 96 1.70 15.18 10.88
N TYR A 97 2.81 14.52 11.22
CA TYR A 97 3.34 14.48 12.59
C TYR A 97 4.25 15.67 12.91
N THR A 98 4.76 16.35 11.88
CA THR A 98 5.62 17.53 12.06
C THR A 98 4.77 18.79 12.32
N ASP A 99 3.54 18.83 11.81
CA ASP A 99 2.56 19.92 12.02
C ASP A 99 1.81 19.84 13.37
N LEU A 100 2.28 19.01 14.29
CA LEU A 100 1.89 19.15 15.69
C LEU A 100 2.47 20.48 16.16
N GLY A 101 1.60 21.46 16.42
CA GLY A 101 1.88 22.74 17.07
C GLY A 101 2.40 22.57 18.50
N LEU A 102 3.46 21.79 18.66
CA LEU A 102 4.23 21.62 19.86
C LEU A 102 5.12 22.84 19.95
N PHE A 103 4.68 23.79 20.78
CA PHE A 103 5.64 24.60 21.51
C PHE A 103 6.67 23.65 22.10
N SER A 104 7.90 23.75 21.60
CA SER A 104 9.03 23.05 22.18
C SER A 104 9.06 23.42 23.67
N SER A 105 9.20 22.43 24.55
CA SER A 105 9.39 22.69 25.99
C SER A 105 10.62 23.57 26.27
N TRP A 106 11.52 23.74 25.30
CA TRP A 106 12.62 24.71 25.35
C TRP A 106 12.16 26.18 25.36
N THR A 107 10.99 26.49 24.80
CA THR A 107 10.47 27.88 24.78
C THR A 107 9.75 28.28 26.07
N GLU A 108 9.47 27.34 26.99
CA GLU A 108 8.85 27.65 28.29
C GLU A 108 9.87 27.94 29.41
N LEU A 109 11.15 27.62 29.21
CA LEU A 109 12.22 27.84 30.20
C LEU A 109 12.76 29.30 30.25
N ASN A 110 12.29 30.18 29.37
CA ASN A 110 12.69 31.59 29.30
C ASN A 110 11.56 32.57 29.70
N ARG A 111 10.63 32.14 30.56
CA ARG A 111 9.66 33.05 31.22
C ARG A 111 10.03 33.31 32.67
#